data_AF-A0A6I1R4A6-F1
#
_entry.id   AF-A0A6I1R4A6-F1
#
_cell.length_a   1.000
_cell.length_b   1.000
_cell.length_c   1.000
_cell.angle_alpha   90.00
_cell.angle_beta   90.00
_cell.angle_gamma   90.00
#
_symmetry.space_group_name_H-M   'P 1'
#
loop_
_entity.id
_entity.type
_entity.pdbx_description
1 polymer ?
#
loop_
_entity_poly.entity_id
_entity_poly.type
_entity_poly.pdbx_seq_one_letter_code
_entity_poly.pdbx_strand_id
1 'polypeptide(L)'
;MSETSSHLQDIQDKLGHKVLETSQFRGDDVIILDPLELRETFRILKEDSALHFDFLSDITAVDYWKKKEPRFEIVYQLLSLQDGKRLRVRVPVSEESAAVDSLTPLWRGADFMEREVWDLFGIKFTDHPDLRRILLYDEFKGHPLRKDYPVNLWQPRVPERPVDGTFVDERSRNKLLRLKKTLASKDR
;
A
#
# COMPACT_ATOMS: atom_id res chain seq x y z
N MET A 1 -26.01 0.25 -16.95
CA MET A 1 -25.94 1.55 -16.26
C MET A 1 -26.23 1.23 -14.81
N SER A 2 -25.21 1.21 -13.95
CA SER A 2 -25.34 0.75 -12.56
C SER A 2 -26.15 1.78 -11.78
N GLU A 3 -27.24 1.34 -11.15
CA GLU A 3 -27.97 2.12 -10.16
C GLU A 3 -27.00 2.49 -9.03
N THR A 4 -26.63 3.76 -8.93
CA THR A 4 -25.85 4.26 -7.80
C THR A 4 -26.68 4.08 -6.54
N SER A 5 -26.13 3.39 -5.53
CA SER A 5 -26.86 3.16 -4.28
C SER A 5 -27.23 4.49 -3.61
N SER A 6 -28.39 4.55 -2.95
CA SER A 6 -28.81 5.70 -2.14
C SER A 6 -27.70 6.17 -1.19
N HIS A 7 -26.94 5.20 -0.65
CA HIS A 7 -25.85 5.43 0.28
C HIS A 7 -24.64 6.14 -0.35
N LEU A 8 -24.28 5.81 -1.59
CA LEU A 8 -23.22 6.53 -2.31
C LEU A 8 -23.62 7.96 -2.63
N GLN A 9 -24.91 8.21 -2.92
CA GLN A 9 -25.41 9.56 -3.14
C GLN A 9 -25.32 10.39 -1.87
N ASP A 10 -25.72 9.85 -0.72
CA ASP A 10 -25.60 10.53 0.58
C ASP A 10 -24.15 10.93 0.88
N ILE A 11 -23.19 10.07 0.54
CA ILE A 11 -21.75 10.35 0.71
C ILE A 11 -21.31 11.47 -0.24
N GLN A 12 -21.72 11.42 -1.51
CA GLN A 12 -21.40 12.49 -2.48
C GLN A 12 -21.97 13.84 -2.04
N ASP A 13 -23.22 13.87 -1.56
CA ASP A 13 -23.87 15.12 -1.15
C ASP A 13 -23.16 15.76 0.06
N LYS A 14 -22.62 14.93 0.97
CA LYS A 14 -21.89 15.40 2.16
C LYS A 14 -20.45 15.80 1.88
N LEU A 15 -19.75 15.05 1.04
CA LEU A 15 -18.33 15.28 0.75
C LEU A 15 -18.13 16.26 -0.42
N GLY A 16 -19.15 16.43 -1.28
CA GLY A 16 -19.15 17.34 -2.41
C GLY A 16 -17.99 17.12 -3.36
N HIS A 17 -17.26 18.19 -3.67
CA HIS A 17 -16.15 18.20 -4.62
C HIS A 17 -14.92 17.36 -4.19
N LYS A 18 -14.89 16.86 -2.95
CA LYS A 18 -13.80 16.01 -2.45
C LYS A 18 -13.85 14.59 -3.03
N VAL A 19 -15.00 14.18 -3.56
CA VAL A 19 -15.19 12.89 -4.23
C VAL A 19 -14.91 13.07 -5.72
N LEU A 20 -13.87 12.41 -6.21
CA LEU A 20 -13.48 12.45 -7.61
C LEU A 20 -14.30 11.47 -8.45
N GLU A 21 -14.53 10.27 -7.92
CA GLU A 21 -15.27 9.21 -8.61
C GLU A 21 -15.96 8.32 -7.58
N THR A 22 -17.12 7.79 -7.95
CA THR A 22 -17.80 6.74 -7.18
C THR A 22 -18.08 5.56 -8.09
N SER A 23 -17.90 4.36 -7.56
CA SER A 23 -18.25 3.14 -8.26
C SER A 23 -18.86 2.14 -7.28
N GLN A 24 -19.71 1.28 -7.80
CA GLN A 24 -20.25 0.16 -7.03
C GLN A 24 -19.95 -1.12 -7.79
N PHE A 25 -19.42 -2.12 -7.08
CA PHE A 25 -19.15 -3.42 -7.67
C PHE A 25 -19.52 -4.54 -6.70
N ARG A 26 -20.48 -5.37 -7.10
CA ARG A 26 -20.93 -6.56 -6.33
C ARG A 26 -21.34 -6.25 -4.88
N GLY A 27 -21.93 -5.07 -4.66
CA GLY A 27 -22.35 -4.62 -3.32
C GLY A 27 -21.24 -3.95 -2.50
N ASP A 28 -20.03 -3.84 -3.03
CA ASP A 28 -18.99 -3.00 -2.45
C ASP A 28 -19.10 -1.59 -3.02
N ASP A 29 -19.32 -0.62 -2.13
CA ASP A 29 -19.31 0.80 -2.44
C ASP A 29 -17.85 1.31 -2.39
N VAL A 30 -17.43 1.96 -3.47
CA VAL A 30 -16.06 2.47 -3.64
C VAL A 30 -16.09 3.95 -4.00
N ILE A 31 -15.33 4.75 -3.27
CA ILE A 31 -15.15 6.17 -3.57
C ILE A 31 -13.67 6.47 -3.80
N ILE A 32 -13.39 7.34 -4.76
CA ILE A 32 -12.08 7.92 -5.00
C ILE A 32 -12.09 9.34 -4.44
N LEU A 33 -11.20 9.62 -3.51
CA LEU A 33 -11.10 10.93 -2.85
C LEU A 33 -9.84 11.66 -3.29
N ASP A 34 -9.94 12.98 -3.32
CA ASP A 34 -8.76 13.84 -3.41
C ASP A 34 -7.92 13.70 -2.12
N PRO A 35 -6.58 13.55 -2.21
CA PRO A 35 -5.71 13.53 -1.03
C PRO A 35 -5.73 14.83 -0.20
N LEU A 36 -6.23 15.96 -0.75
CA LEU A 36 -6.36 17.21 -0.02
C LEU A 36 -7.36 17.10 1.14
N GLU A 37 -6.96 17.61 2.31
CA GLU A 37 -7.76 17.62 3.54
C GLU A 37 -8.28 16.23 3.96
N LEU A 38 -7.49 15.19 3.74
CA LEU A 38 -7.92 13.80 3.95
C LEU A 38 -8.46 13.55 5.36
N ARG A 39 -7.78 14.09 6.39
CA ARG A 39 -8.20 13.95 7.78
C ARG A 39 -9.60 14.54 8.04
N GLU A 40 -9.92 15.67 7.43
CA GLU A 40 -11.25 16.29 7.55
C GLU A 40 -12.32 15.39 6.94
N THR A 41 -12.06 14.89 5.73
CA THR A 41 -12.99 14.05 4.99
C THR A 41 -13.29 12.76 5.75
N PHE A 42 -12.27 12.11 6.31
CA PHE A 42 -12.45 10.93 7.15
C PHE A 42 -13.12 11.22 8.48
N ARG A 43 -12.94 12.42 9.04
CA ARG A 43 -13.68 12.85 10.25
C ARG A 43 -15.17 12.93 9.97
N ILE A 44 -15.57 13.53 8.85
CA ILE A 44 -16.98 13.58 8.42
C ILE A 44 -17.54 12.16 8.26
N LEU A 45 -16.82 11.26 7.58
CA LEU A 45 -17.24 9.86 7.42
C LEU A 45 -17.47 9.14 8.76
N LYS A 46 -16.66 9.46 9.77
CA LYS A 46 -16.75 8.85 11.10
C LYS A 46 -17.85 9.47 11.96
N GLU A 47 -17.88 10.80 12.09
CA GLU A 47 -18.72 11.53 13.03
C GLU A 47 -20.16 11.76 12.54
N ASP A 48 -20.38 11.63 11.23
CA ASP A 48 -21.69 11.86 10.66
C ASP A 48 -22.70 10.77 11.08
N SER A 49 -23.66 11.20 11.89
CA SER A 49 -25.11 11.01 11.69
C SER A 49 -25.61 9.69 11.10
N ALA A 50 -25.47 9.61 9.78
CA ALA A 50 -26.09 8.62 8.92
C ALA A 50 -25.07 7.64 8.32
N LEU A 51 -23.76 7.92 8.49
CA LEU A 51 -22.68 7.09 7.95
C LEU A 51 -22.04 6.24 9.04
N HIS A 52 -21.64 6.85 10.16
CA HIS A 52 -21.10 6.18 11.35
C HIS A 52 -20.02 5.12 11.01
N PHE A 53 -18.99 5.50 10.25
CA PHE A 53 -17.89 4.57 9.95
C PHE A 53 -16.94 4.41 11.14
N ASP A 54 -17.39 3.68 12.15
CA ASP A 54 -16.67 3.55 13.43
C ASP A 54 -15.45 2.62 13.35
N PHE A 55 -15.44 1.68 12.40
CA PHE A 55 -14.41 0.67 12.30
C PHE A 55 -13.56 0.82 11.02
N LEU A 56 -12.28 1.11 11.22
CA LEU A 56 -11.26 1.05 10.19
C LEU A 56 -10.70 -0.39 10.12
N SER A 57 -11.04 -1.10 9.06
CA SER A 57 -10.68 -2.51 8.90
C SER A 57 -9.28 -2.72 8.36
N ASP A 58 -8.84 -1.88 7.42
CA ASP A 58 -7.57 -2.06 6.73
C ASP A 58 -7.09 -0.75 6.10
N ILE A 59 -5.77 -0.55 6.05
CA ILE A 59 -5.09 0.46 5.24
C ILE A 59 -4.00 -0.24 4.46
N THR A 60 -4.08 -0.18 3.15
CA THR A 60 -3.07 -0.74 2.27
C THR A 60 -2.76 0.22 1.13
N ALA A 61 -1.71 -0.06 0.36
CA ALA A 61 -1.38 0.71 -0.83
C ALA A 61 -1.21 -0.19 -2.04
N VAL A 62 -1.50 0.37 -3.21
CA VAL A 62 -1.35 -0.29 -4.50
C VAL A 62 -0.39 0.55 -5.34
N ASP A 63 0.62 -0.12 -5.91
CA ASP A 63 1.56 0.50 -6.84
C ASP A 63 1.14 0.17 -8.28
N TYR A 64 0.70 1.20 -9.01
CA TYR A 64 0.31 1.15 -10.41
C TYR A 64 1.45 1.54 -11.38
N TRP A 65 2.70 1.27 -11.02
CA TRP A 65 3.89 1.47 -11.85
C TRP A 65 3.66 1.23 -13.35
N LYS A 66 3.83 2.29 -14.16
CA LYS A 66 3.66 2.33 -15.63
C LYS A 66 2.27 1.98 -16.17
N LYS A 67 1.24 1.92 -15.31
CA LYS A 67 -0.14 1.61 -15.70
C LYS A 67 -1.10 2.79 -15.51
N LYS A 68 -0.89 3.59 -14.47
CA LYS A 68 -1.76 4.71 -14.10
C LYS A 68 -0.92 5.81 -13.43
N GLU A 69 -1.30 7.06 -13.69
CA GLU A 69 -0.86 8.21 -12.90
C GLU A 69 -2.07 8.79 -12.15
N PRO A 70 -1.95 9.15 -10.87
CA PRO A 70 -0.78 8.99 -9.99
C PRO A 70 -0.39 7.52 -9.72
N ARG A 71 0.91 7.28 -9.54
CA ARG A 71 1.50 5.93 -9.36
C ARG A 71 0.92 5.16 -8.18
N PHE A 72 0.85 5.78 -7.00
CA PHE A 72 0.41 5.11 -5.78
C PHE A 72 -1.06 5.35 -5.54
N GLU A 73 -1.71 4.39 -4.91
CA GLU A 73 -3.09 4.54 -4.46
C GLU A 73 -3.23 3.90 -3.09
N ILE A 74 -3.61 4.69 -2.09
CA ILE A 74 -3.88 4.19 -0.74
C ILE A 74 -5.34 3.76 -0.69
N VAL A 75 -5.59 2.57 -0.18
CA VAL A 75 -6.91 1.98 -0.04
C VAL A 75 -7.22 1.85 1.44
N TYR A 76 -8.28 2.51 1.88
CA TYR A 76 -8.83 2.41 3.21
C TYR A 76 -10.12 1.60 3.15
N GLN A 77 -10.28 0.65 4.07
CA GLN A 77 -11.49 -0.15 4.19
C GLN A 77 -12.21 0.25 5.48
N LEU A 78 -13.37 0.87 5.33
CA LEU A 78 -14.21 1.32 6.43
C LEU A 78 -15.45 0.43 6.56
N LEU A 79 -15.91 0.25 7.79
CA LEU A 79 -17.10 -0.49 8.14
C LEU A 79 -17.90 0.30 9.17
N SER A 80 -19.17 0.53 8.86
CA SER A 80 -20.16 0.95 9.85
C SER A 80 -20.64 -0.29 10.60
N LEU A 81 -20.36 -0.36 11.90
CA LEU A 81 -20.77 -1.50 12.73
C LEU A 81 -22.28 -1.49 12.99
N GLN A 82 -22.89 -0.31 13.02
CA GLN A 82 -24.31 -0.13 13.28
C GLN A 82 -25.16 -0.55 12.07
N ASP A 83 -24.80 -0.08 10.87
CA ASP A 83 -25.57 -0.34 9.65
C ASP A 83 -25.07 -1.55 8.86
N GLY A 84 -23.91 -2.11 9.23
CA GLY A 84 -23.27 -3.21 8.51
C GLY A 84 -22.77 -2.85 7.11
N LYS A 85 -22.67 -1.55 6.81
CA LYS A 85 -22.25 -1.04 5.49
C LYS A 85 -20.74 -0.93 5.40
N ARG A 86 -20.19 -1.32 4.25
CA ARG A 86 -18.76 -1.22 3.94
C ARG A 86 -18.52 -0.13 2.92
N LEU A 87 -17.41 0.57 3.08
CA LEU A 87 -16.97 1.60 2.16
C LEU A 87 -15.47 1.42 1.90
N ARG A 88 -15.11 1.30 0.63
CA ARG A 88 -13.71 1.32 0.20
C ARG A 88 -13.37 2.71 -0.30
N VAL A 89 -12.42 3.35 0.37
CA VAL A 89 -11.91 4.66 -0.02
C VAL A 89 -10.58 4.49 -0.72
N ARG A 90 -10.42 5.06 -1.91
CA ARG A 90 -9.20 5.01 -2.71
C ARG A 90 -8.67 6.44 -2.84
N VAL A 91 -7.40 6.64 -2.50
CA VAL A 91 -6.76 7.95 -2.52
C VAL A 91 -5.54 7.85 -3.44
N PRO A 92 -5.59 8.44 -4.64
CA PRO A 92 -4.45 8.46 -5.54
C PRO A 92 -3.39 9.44 -5.01
N VAL A 93 -2.13 9.00 -4.99
CA VAL A 93 -0.99 9.73 -4.43
C VAL A 93 0.17 9.69 -5.44
N SER A 94 0.74 10.86 -5.72
CA SER A 94 1.89 10.96 -6.63
C SER A 94 3.18 10.52 -5.93
N GLU A 95 4.19 10.10 -6.70
CA GLU A 95 5.50 9.75 -6.14
C GLU A 95 6.25 10.97 -5.61
N GLU A 96 6.08 12.14 -6.25
CA GLU A 96 6.72 13.41 -5.87
C GLU A 96 6.17 13.93 -4.54
N SER A 97 4.86 13.77 -4.33
CA SER A 97 4.12 14.19 -3.14
C SER A 97 3.62 12.97 -2.35
N ALA A 98 4.48 11.96 -2.14
CA ALA A 98 4.15 10.72 -1.43
C ALA A 98 3.99 10.91 0.09
N ALA A 99 3.21 11.91 0.50
CA ALA A 99 2.88 12.26 1.86
C ALA A 99 1.36 12.46 1.98
N VAL A 100 0.75 11.89 3.02
CA VAL A 100 -0.69 11.94 3.28
C VAL A 100 -0.94 12.14 4.76
N ASP A 101 -2.05 12.80 5.15
CA ASP A 101 -2.38 12.98 6.55
C ASP A 101 -2.66 11.66 7.27
N SER A 102 -2.02 11.47 8.43
CA SER A 102 -2.29 10.33 9.30
C SER A 102 -3.73 10.38 9.83
N LEU A 103 -4.37 9.21 9.84
CA LEU A 103 -5.69 8.95 10.42
C LEU A 103 -5.60 8.39 11.85
N THR A 104 -4.39 8.23 12.40
CA THR A 104 -4.17 7.81 13.80
C THR A 104 -4.95 8.63 14.84
N PRO A 105 -5.18 9.96 14.69
CA PRO A 105 -6.01 10.70 15.63
C PRO A 105 -7.50 10.31 15.61
N LEU A 106 -7.98 9.78 14.48
CA LEU A 106 -9.36 9.35 14.29
C LEU A 106 -9.55 7.88 14.70
N TRP A 107 -8.68 6.99 14.21
CA TRP A 107 -8.66 5.58 14.57
C TRP A 107 -7.29 5.20 15.09
N ARG A 108 -7.21 4.83 16.37
CA ARG A 108 -5.95 4.37 16.98
C ARG A 108 -5.39 3.11 16.31
N GLY A 109 -6.25 2.30 15.68
CA GLY A 109 -5.83 1.12 14.91
C GLY A 109 -5.02 1.46 13.66
N ALA A 110 -5.08 2.69 13.15
CA ALA A 110 -4.37 3.10 11.94
C ALA A 110 -2.83 3.10 12.11
N ASP A 111 -2.31 3.20 13.34
CA ASP A 111 -0.87 3.30 13.64
C ASP A 111 -0.06 2.18 12.95
N PHE A 112 -0.44 0.94 13.21
CA PHE A 112 0.25 -0.22 12.66
C PHE A 112 0.14 -0.30 11.13
N MET A 113 -1.02 0.02 10.57
CA MET A 113 -1.29 -0.10 9.13
C MET A 113 -0.61 1.01 8.33
N GLU A 114 -0.59 2.24 8.85
CA GLU A 114 0.14 3.37 8.26
C GLU A 114 1.65 3.11 8.27
N ARG A 115 2.18 2.53 9.35
CA ARG A 115 3.59 2.11 9.42
C ARG A 115 3.92 1.01 8.42
N GLU A 116 3.03 0.03 8.23
CA GLU A 116 3.21 -1.01 7.21
C GLU A 116 3.28 -0.41 5.81
N VAL A 117 2.35 0.49 5.47
CA VAL A 117 2.34 1.19 4.17
C VAL A 117 3.62 1.99 3.96
N TRP A 118 4.10 2.69 4.98
CA TRP A 118 5.37 3.40 4.92
C TRP A 118 6.56 2.44 4.75
N ASP A 119 6.61 1.33 5.50
CA ASP A 119 7.73 0.39 5.45
C ASP A 119 7.83 -0.32 4.09
N LEU A 120 6.69 -0.73 3.53
CA LEU A 120 6.61 -1.54 2.31
C LEU A 120 6.53 -0.73 1.01
N PHE A 121 5.88 0.45 1.03
CA PHE A 121 5.67 1.31 -0.13
C PHE A 121 6.36 2.67 -0.01
N GLY A 122 6.82 3.09 1.16
CA GLY A 122 7.53 4.36 1.34
C GLY A 122 6.67 5.61 1.27
N ILE A 123 5.36 5.48 1.42
CA ILE A 123 4.43 6.60 1.51
C ILE A 123 4.47 7.13 2.95
N LYS A 124 4.73 8.43 3.13
CA LYS A 124 4.85 9.06 4.45
C LYS A 124 3.49 9.51 4.96
N PHE A 125 3.30 9.41 6.27
CA PHE A 125 2.10 9.93 6.93
C PHE A 125 2.45 11.16 7.78
N THR A 126 1.83 12.30 7.49
CA THR A 126 2.01 13.55 8.25
C THR A 126 1.26 13.50 9.57
N ASP A 127 1.89 14.02 10.63
CA ASP A 127 1.45 13.94 12.04
C ASP A 127 1.28 12.52 12.62
N HIS A 128 1.93 11.50 12.05
CA HIS A 128 1.94 10.17 12.64
C HIS A 128 2.79 10.15 13.94
N PRO A 129 2.32 9.56 15.04
CA PRO A 129 3.01 9.59 16.34
C PRO A 129 4.37 8.86 16.34
N ASP A 130 4.47 7.68 15.72
CA ASP A 130 5.72 6.89 15.65
C ASP A 130 5.90 6.21 14.28
N LEU A 131 6.34 6.99 13.27
CA LEU A 131 6.55 6.46 11.92
C LEU A 131 7.94 5.80 11.79
N ARG A 132 8.01 4.53 12.18
CA ARG A 132 9.21 3.68 12.09
C ARG A 132 8.92 2.34 11.43
N ARG A 133 9.98 1.64 10.99
CA ARG A 133 9.84 0.33 10.33
C ARG A 133 9.19 -0.65 11.29
N ILE A 134 8.43 -1.60 10.74
CA ILE A 134 7.71 -2.58 11.54
C ILE A 134 7.86 -4.01 11.02
N LEU A 135 7.81 -4.21 9.71
CA LEU A 135 7.95 -5.53 9.09
C LEU A 135 9.40 -5.81 8.70
N LEU A 136 10.11 -4.79 8.22
CA LEU A 136 11.49 -4.90 7.78
C LEU A 136 12.45 -4.59 8.93
N TYR A 137 13.66 -5.12 8.83
CA TYR A 137 14.73 -4.80 9.78
C TYR A 137 15.24 -3.37 9.55
N ASP A 138 15.78 -2.74 10.59
CA ASP A 138 16.10 -1.30 10.60
C ASP A 138 17.05 -0.86 9.48
N GLU A 139 18.01 -1.71 9.11
CA GLU A 139 19.03 -1.44 8.09
C GLU A 139 18.54 -1.70 6.65
N PHE A 140 17.32 -2.18 6.46
CA PHE A 140 16.79 -2.51 5.14
C PHE A 140 16.73 -1.27 4.26
N LYS A 141 17.29 -1.37 3.05
CA LYS A 141 17.29 -0.26 2.08
C LYS A 141 16.21 -0.47 1.02
N GLY A 142 15.30 0.50 0.92
CA GLY A 142 14.21 0.49 -0.06
C GLY A 142 12.87 0.01 0.51
N HIS A 143 11.96 -0.31 -0.41
CA HIS A 143 10.54 -0.60 -0.18
C HIS A 143 10.12 -1.78 -1.09
N PRO A 144 10.00 -3.01 -0.55
CA PRO A 144 9.96 -4.23 -1.35
C PRO A 144 8.67 -4.46 -2.13
N LEU A 145 7.53 -3.87 -1.71
CA LEU A 145 6.27 -4.04 -2.44
C LEU A 145 6.12 -3.11 -3.64
N ARG A 146 7.05 -2.17 -3.81
CA ARG A 146 7.10 -1.36 -5.03
C ARG A 146 7.52 -2.21 -6.23
N LYS A 147 6.91 -1.95 -7.38
CA LYS A 147 7.14 -2.73 -8.61
C LYS A 147 8.47 -2.44 -9.29
N ASP A 148 9.15 -1.36 -8.92
CA ASP A 148 10.53 -1.05 -9.34
C ASP A 148 11.59 -1.78 -8.51
N TYR A 149 11.23 -2.32 -7.32
CA TYR A 149 12.16 -3.01 -6.45
C TYR A 149 12.55 -4.39 -7.02
N PRO A 150 13.85 -4.76 -7.08
CA PRO A 150 14.27 -6.02 -7.67
C PRO A 150 13.89 -7.20 -6.76
N VAL A 151 13.11 -8.15 -7.28
CA VAL A 151 12.61 -9.32 -6.54
C VAL A 151 13.74 -10.17 -5.95
N ASN A 152 14.85 -10.31 -6.68
CA ASN A 152 15.99 -11.12 -6.26
C ASN A 152 17.06 -10.30 -5.52
N LEU A 153 16.75 -9.05 -5.13
CA LEU A 153 17.69 -8.25 -4.35
C LEU A 153 17.78 -8.80 -2.94
N TRP A 154 18.88 -9.50 -2.69
CA TRP A 154 19.21 -10.00 -1.37
C TRP A 154 20.03 -8.96 -0.60
N GLN A 155 19.64 -8.72 0.66
CA GLN A 155 20.31 -7.78 1.56
C GLN A 155 20.63 -8.50 2.88
N PRO A 156 21.91 -8.88 3.13
CA PRO A 156 22.29 -9.51 4.38
C PRO A 156 22.21 -8.55 5.56
N ARG A 157 21.63 -9.02 6.67
CA ARG A 157 21.65 -8.31 7.97
C ARG A 157 23.00 -8.42 8.68
N VAL A 158 23.74 -9.48 8.40
CA VAL A 158 25.05 -9.78 8.99
C VAL A 158 26.00 -10.11 7.85
N PRO A 159 27.26 -9.63 7.88
CA PRO A 159 28.24 -10.04 6.88
C PRO A 159 28.29 -11.56 6.73
N GLU A 160 28.36 -12.04 5.50
CA GLU A 160 28.53 -13.46 5.26
C GLU A 160 29.79 -13.94 5.96
N ARG A 161 29.64 -15.02 6.74
CA ARG A 161 30.80 -15.74 7.24
C ARG A 161 31.26 -16.68 6.13
N PRO A 162 32.51 -16.59 5.66
CA PRO A 162 33.03 -17.61 4.77
C PRO A 162 33.00 -18.95 5.52
N VAL A 163 32.25 -19.91 5.00
CA VAL A 163 32.26 -21.28 5.52
C VAL A 163 33.03 -22.12 4.51
N ASP A 164 34.29 -22.39 4.83
CA ASP A 164 35.12 -23.26 4.01
C ASP A 164 34.50 -24.68 3.98
N GLY A 165 34.22 -25.19 2.78
CA GLY A 165 33.79 -26.59 2.57
C GLY A 165 32.28 -26.86 2.57
N THR A 166 31.41 -25.88 2.29
CA THR A 166 29.96 -26.15 2.13
C THR A 166 29.60 -26.73 0.75
N PHE A 167 28.75 -27.77 0.76
CA PHE A 167 28.32 -28.58 -0.40
C PHE A 167 27.69 -27.77 -1.57
N VAL A 168 27.23 -26.54 -1.33
CA VAL A 168 26.52 -25.71 -2.32
C VAL A 168 27.48 -25.06 -3.31
N ASP A 169 28.72 -24.80 -2.93
CA ASP A 169 29.67 -24.05 -3.76
C ASP A 169 30.23 -24.90 -4.91
N GLU A 170 30.49 -26.19 -4.66
CA GLU A 170 31.00 -27.12 -5.68
C GLU A 170 30.00 -27.41 -6.79
N ARG A 171 28.72 -27.64 -6.48
CA ARG A 171 27.68 -27.90 -7.51
C ARG A 171 27.43 -26.66 -8.37
N SER A 172 27.41 -25.48 -7.76
CA SER A 172 27.15 -24.20 -8.43
C SER A 172 28.29 -23.81 -9.36
N ARG A 173 29.54 -23.95 -8.89
CA ARG A 173 30.74 -23.78 -9.71
C ARG A 173 30.77 -24.77 -10.87
N ASN A 174 30.45 -26.04 -10.62
CA ASN A 174 30.40 -27.06 -11.67
C ASN A 174 29.30 -26.80 -12.71
N LYS A 175 28.15 -26.23 -12.31
CA LYS A 175 27.08 -25.84 -13.25
C LYS A 175 27.48 -24.65 -14.12
N LEU A 176 28.11 -23.62 -13.54
CA LEU A 176 28.67 -22.48 -14.27
C LEU A 176 29.80 -22.88 -15.22
N LEU A 177 30.69 -23.79 -14.79
CA LEU A 177 31.74 -24.35 -15.64
C LEU A 177 31.17 -25.13 -16.83
N ARG A 178 30.12 -25.93 -16.59
CA ARG A 178 29.41 -26.68 -17.65
C ARG A 178 28.76 -25.73 -18.64
N LEU A 179 28.02 -24.73 -18.17
CA LEU A 179 27.37 -23.73 -19.02
C LEU A 179 28.37 -22.94 -19.88
N LYS A 180 29.51 -22.53 -19.31
CA LYS A 180 30.58 -21.86 -20.06
C LYS A 180 31.17 -22.76 -21.15
N LYS A 181 31.39 -24.05 -20.86
CA LYS A 181 31.85 -25.02 -21.87
C LYS A 181 30.83 -25.23 -23.00
N THR A 182 29.54 -25.31 -22.66
CA THR A 182 28.47 -25.50 -23.66
C THR A 182 28.27 -24.29 -24.56
N LEU A 183 28.43 -23.08 -24.02
CA LEU A 183 28.36 -21.85 -24.82
C LEU A 183 29.57 -21.70 -25.74
N ALA A 184 30.79 -21.96 -25.23
CA ALA A 184 32.01 -21.90 -26.02
C ALA A 184 32.11 -22.95 -27.15
N SER A 185 31.33 -24.04 -27.08
CA SER A 185 31.24 -25.04 -28.15
C SER A 185 30.19 -24.71 -29.22
N LYS A 186 29.33 -23.72 -28.99
CA LYS A 186 28.23 -23.36 -29.90
C LYS A 186 28.60 -22.24 -30.87
N ASP A 187 29.69 -21.53 -30.59
CA ASP A 187 30.26 -20.46 -31.41
C ASP A 187 31.38 -20.95 -32.37
N ARG A 188 31.42 -22.26 -32.69
CA ARG A 188 32.33 -22.86 -33.67
C ARG A 188 31.58 -23.63 -34.73
#